data_AF-A0A0B6YGC5-F1
#
_entry.id   AF-A0A0B6YGC5-F1
#
_cell.length_a   1.000
_cell.length_b   1.000
_cell.length_c   1.000
_cell.angle_alpha   90.00
_cell.angle_beta   90.00
_cell.angle_gamma   90.00
#
_symmetry.space_group_name_H-M   'P 1'
#
loop_
_entity.id
_entity.type
_entity.pdbx_description
1 polymer ?
#
loop_
_entity_poly.entity_id
_entity_poly.type
_entity_poly.pdbx_seq_one_letter_code
_entity_poly.pdbx_strand_id
1 'polypeptide(L)'
;GNFITDIILTATKADCALLNSGTFRSDRIHPKGEFTIRDLLTILPMVDALVVIKVTGLQLLQALENGVSKYPVKEGRFPQIAGISFGFDPTHPAGKRVGQELVKVQDQYIDPDKFYHLATKEYLALGKDG
;
A
#
# COMPACT_ATOMS: atom_id res chain seq x y z
N GLY A 1 -1.06 -1.21 9.11
CA GLY A 1 -0.60 -1.62 7.78
C GLY A 1 0.55 -2.57 7.84
N ASN A 2 1.72 -2.10 8.31
CA ASN A 2 3.01 -2.80 8.22
C ASN A 2 2.93 -4.31 8.47
N PHE A 3 2.41 -4.74 9.63
CA PHE A 3 2.27 -6.17 9.95
C PHE A 3 1.62 -7.00 8.83
N ILE A 4 0.53 -6.51 8.25
CA ILE A 4 -0.19 -7.21 7.18
C ILE A 4 0.56 -7.10 5.85
N THR A 5 1.07 -5.93 5.49
CA THR A 5 1.80 -5.75 4.23
C THR A 5 3.13 -6.51 4.20
N ASP A 6 3.81 -6.66 5.35
CA ASP A 6 5.01 -7.46 5.51
C ASP A 6 4.73 -8.96 5.35
N ILE A 7 3.61 -9.45 5.91
CA ILE A 7 3.14 -10.83 5.68
C ILE A 7 2.87 -11.07 4.20
N ILE A 8 2.17 -10.14 3.54
CA ILE A 8 1.85 -10.24 2.11
C ILE A 8 3.13 -10.28 1.28
N LEU A 9 4.07 -9.37 1.54
CA LEU A 9 5.34 -9.30 0.84
C LEU A 9 6.13 -10.61 1.02
N THR A 10 6.20 -11.11 2.25
CA THR A 10 6.89 -12.38 2.59
C THR A 10 6.25 -13.59 1.89
N ALA A 11 4.92 -13.67 1.87
CA ALA A 11 4.18 -14.79 1.29
C ALA A 11 4.26 -14.79 -0.24
N THR A 12 4.23 -13.61 -0.86
CA THR A 12 4.21 -13.45 -2.32
C THR A 12 5.59 -13.43 -2.95
N LYS A 13 6.63 -13.05 -2.18
CA LYS A 13 7.99 -12.78 -2.68
C LYS A 13 8.02 -11.74 -3.81
N ALA A 14 7.05 -10.83 -3.81
CA ALA A 14 7.02 -9.69 -4.70
C ALA A 14 8.13 -8.68 -4.34
N ASP A 15 8.31 -7.65 -5.18
CA ASP A 15 9.29 -6.61 -4.89
C ASP A 15 8.80 -5.66 -3.79
N CYS A 16 7.51 -5.38 -3.80
CA CYS A 16 6.82 -4.52 -2.84
C CYS A 16 5.35 -4.91 -2.66
N ALA A 17 4.72 -4.37 -1.62
CA ALA A 17 3.29 -4.50 -1.37
C ALA A 17 2.62 -3.15 -1.12
N LEU A 18 1.39 -2.99 -1.59
CA LEU A 18 0.56 -1.80 -1.35
C LEU A 18 -0.89 -2.21 -1.13
N LEU A 19 -1.47 -1.75 -0.03
CA LEU A 19 -2.89 -1.84 0.30
C LEU A 19 -3.46 -0.45 0.63
N ASN A 20 -4.71 -0.22 0.32
CA ASN A 20 -5.42 0.97 0.77
C ASN A 20 -5.86 0.80 2.24
N SER A 21 -5.68 1.83 3.06
CA SER A 21 -6.01 1.82 4.50
C SER A 21 -7.47 1.46 4.80
N GLY A 22 -8.39 1.72 3.87
CA GLY A 22 -9.81 1.36 3.99
C GLY A 22 -10.06 -0.15 4.12
N THR A 23 -9.07 -0.97 3.78
CA THR A 23 -9.10 -2.42 3.97
C THR A 23 -9.04 -2.83 5.46
N PHE A 24 -8.46 -2.01 6.34
CA PHE A 24 -8.34 -2.33 7.77
C PHE A 24 -9.56 -1.82 8.54
N ARG A 25 -10.31 -2.72 9.19
CA ARG A 25 -11.64 -2.43 9.74
C ARG A 25 -11.83 -2.74 11.22
N SER A 26 -10.76 -3.12 11.93
CA SER A 26 -10.92 -3.59 13.31
C SER A 26 -11.32 -2.51 14.31
N ASP A 27 -10.98 -1.24 14.02
CA ASP A 27 -11.28 -0.03 14.82
C ASP A 27 -11.04 -0.20 16.32
N ARG A 28 -9.98 -0.94 16.68
CA ARG A 28 -9.64 -1.31 18.06
C ARG A 28 -8.15 -1.55 18.22
N ILE A 29 -7.72 -1.55 19.47
CA ILE A 29 -6.41 -2.07 19.87
C ILE A 29 -6.54 -3.57 20.07
N HIS A 30 -5.72 -4.36 19.37
CA HIS A 30 -5.63 -5.81 19.60
C HIS A 30 -4.71 -6.06 20.80
N PRO A 31 -5.15 -6.79 21.83
CA PRO A 31 -4.34 -7.03 23.01
C PRO A 31 -3.11 -7.86 22.68
N LYS A 32 -2.04 -7.69 23.47
CA LYS A 32 -0.87 -8.57 23.39
C LYS A 32 -1.27 -10.01 23.70
N GLY A 33 -0.68 -10.98 23.00
CA GLY A 33 -0.92 -12.40 23.23
C GLY A 33 -1.00 -13.19 21.94
N GLU A 34 -1.71 -14.32 21.99
CA GLU A 34 -1.97 -15.14 20.82
C GLU A 34 -2.77 -14.37 19.76
N PHE A 35 -2.29 -14.42 18.52
CA PHE A 35 -2.99 -13.86 17.38
C PHE A 35 -3.79 -14.96 16.70
N THR A 36 -5.12 -14.81 16.66
CA THR A 36 -6.03 -15.81 16.14
C THR A 36 -6.55 -15.45 14.75
N ILE A 37 -7.14 -16.43 14.05
CA ILE A 37 -7.86 -16.17 12.78
C ILE A 37 -9.02 -15.19 12.99
N ARG A 38 -9.65 -15.17 14.17
CA ARG A 38 -10.70 -14.19 14.49
C ARG A 38 -10.15 -12.76 14.49
N ASP A 39 -8.95 -12.56 15.02
CA ASP A 39 -8.30 -11.24 15.02
C ASP A 39 -7.98 -10.80 13.59
N LEU A 40 -7.44 -11.71 12.77
CA LEU A 40 -7.20 -11.45 11.36
C LEU A 40 -8.48 -11.07 10.60
N LEU A 41 -9.56 -11.84 10.75
CA LEU A 41 -10.85 -11.56 10.09
C LEU A 41 -11.51 -10.27 10.61
N THR A 42 -11.22 -9.88 11.85
CA THR A 42 -11.66 -8.59 12.40
C THR A 42 -10.90 -7.42 11.76
N ILE A 43 -9.60 -7.62 11.46
CA ILE A 43 -8.77 -6.63 10.78
C ILE A 43 -9.12 -6.54 9.29
N LEU A 44 -9.22 -7.68 8.61
CA LEU A 44 -9.45 -7.83 7.18
C LEU A 44 -10.77 -8.60 6.92
N PRO A 45 -11.94 -7.97 7.11
CA PRO A 45 -13.21 -8.65 6.90
C PRO A 45 -13.50 -8.92 5.41
N MET A 46 -12.85 -8.18 4.51
CA MET A 46 -12.99 -8.33 3.07
C MET A 46 -11.94 -9.33 2.55
N VAL A 47 -12.43 -10.44 2.01
CA VAL A 47 -11.60 -11.58 1.55
C VAL A 47 -11.30 -11.46 0.05
N ASP A 48 -10.96 -10.25 -0.41
CA ASP A 48 -10.54 -10.08 -1.80
C ASP A 48 -9.22 -10.84 -2.04
N ALA A 49 -9.06 -11.40 -3.22
CA ALA A 49 -7.84 -12.11 -3.58
C ALA A 49 -6.63 -11.16 -3.54
N LEU A 50 -5.50 -11.69 -3.06
CA LEU A 50 -4.20 -11.06 -3.24
C LEU A 50 -3.65 -11.45 -4.60
N VAL A 51 -3.17 -10.46 -5.35
CA VAL A 51 -2.58 -10.61 -6.68
C VAL A 51 -1.19 -10.00 -6.70
N VAL A 52 -0.32 -10.56 -7.53
CA VAL A 52 0.97 -9.95 -7.86
C VAL A 52 0.89 -9.46 -9.30
N ILE A 53 1.03 -8.16 -9.49
CA ILE A 53 0.96 -7.52 -10.80
C ILE A 53 2.31 -6.89 -11.16
N LYS A 54 2.60 -6.85 -12.45
CA LYS A 54 3.78 -6.16 -12.97
C LYS A 54 3.41 -4.71 -13.28
N VAL A 55 4.08 -3.77 -12.62
CA VAL A 55 3.86 -2.32 -12.79
C VAL A 55 5.15 -1.60 -13.13
N THR A 56 5.09 -0.48 -13.84
CA THR A 56 6.25 0.40 -14.01
C THR A 56 6.49 1.24 -12.75
N GLY A 57 7.70 1.75 -12.55
CA GLY A 57 7.99 2.69 -11.47
C GLY A 57 7.11 3.94 -11.57
N LEU A 58 6.81 4.41 -12.78
CA LEU A 58 5.88 5.51 -13.00
C LEU A 58 4.46 5.20 -12.50
N GLN A 59 3.94 4.01 -12.77
CA GLN A 59 2.62 3.58 -12.26
C GLN A 59 2.62 3.49 -10.73
N LEU A 60 3.71 3.01 -10.13
CA LEU A 60 3.83 2.95 -8.67
C LEU A 60 3.89 4.35 -8.05
N LEU A 61 4.60 5.30 -8.67
CA LEU A 61 4.59 6.71 -8.26
C LEU A 61 3.18 7.31 -8.31
N GLN A 62 2.45 7.07 -9.40
CA GLN A 62 1.08 7.54 -9.57
C GLN A 62 0.14 6.95 -8.52
N ALA A 63 0.31 5.67 -8.18
CA ALA A 63 -0.47 5.01 -7.13
C ALA A 63 -0.22 5.63 -5.74
N LEU A 64 1.05 5.91 -5.41
CA LEU A 64 1.41 6.59 -4.15
C LEU A 64 0.85 8.02 -4.11
N GLU A 65 0.94 8.75 -5.22
CA GLU A 65 0.38 10.10 -5.37
C GLU A 65 -1.15 10.10 -5.18
N ASN A 66 -1.87 9.17 -5.81
CA ASN A 66 -3.31 9.01 -5.58
C ASN A 66 -3.60 8.73 -4.11
N GLY A 67 -2.83 7.83 -3.48
CA GLY A 67 -3.02 7.46 -2.09
C GLY A 67 -2.93 8.63 -1.11
N VAL A 68 -2.13 9.66 -1.41
CA VAL A 68 -1.99 10.86 -0.58
C VAL A 68 -2.76 12.08 -1.11
N SER A 69 -3.42 11.98 -2.27
CA SER A 69 -4.08 13.09 -2.96
C SER A 69 -5.14 13.81 -2.13
N LYS A 70 -5.81 13.09 -1.21
CA LYS A 70 -6.88 13.61 -0.36
C LYS A 70 -6.44 13.90 1.07
N TYR A 71 -5.18 13.63 1.42
CA TYR A 71 -4.65 13.99 2.74
C TYR A 71 -4.85 15.49 3.02
N PRO A 72 -5.31 15.90 4.22
CA PRO A 72 -5.48 15.10 5.45
C PRO A 72 -6.87 14.46 5.65
N VAL A 73 -7.73 14.41 4.64
CA VAL A 73 -9.01 13.69 4.73
C VAL A 73 -8.73 12.21 5.05
N LYS A 74 -9.41 11.68 6.07
CA LYS A 74 -9.25 10.30 6.55
C LYS A 74 -9.97 9.30 5.64
N GLU A 75 -9.60 9.29 4.37
CA GLU A 75 -10.17 8.41 3.36
C GLU A 75 -9.40 7.08 3.26
N GLY A 76 -10.08 6.04 2.79
CA GLY A 76 -9.53 4.69 2.69
C GLY A 76 -8.33 4.56 1.76
N ARG A 77 -8.13 5.48 0.81
CA ARG A 77 -7.08 5.39 -0.22
C ARG A 77 -5.64 5.49 0.30
N PHE A 78 -5.42 5.96 1.54
CA PHE A 78 -4.07 6.15 2.07
C PHE A 78 -3.27 4.83 2.03
N PRO A 79 -2.04 4.82 1.48
CA PRO A 79 -1.34 3.58 1.22
C PRO A 79 -0.69 3.02 2.49
N GLN A 80 -0.95 1.75 2.76
CA GLN A 80 -0.17 0.91 3.65
C GLN A 80 0.77 0.08 2.78
N ILE A 81 2.05 0.02 3.14
CA ILE A 81 3.10 -0.46 2.25
C ILE A 81 4.02 -1.47 2.94
N ALA A 82 4.74 -2.26 2.14
CA ALA A 82 5.93 -3.02 2.54
C ALA A 82 6.92 -3.06 1.36
N GLY A 83 8.22 -3.10 1.65
CA GLY A 83 9.27 -3.04 0.63
C GLY A 83 9.37 -1.67 -0.08
N ILE A 84 8.55 -0.69 0.32
CA ILE A 84 8.56 0.69 -0.14
C ILE A 84 8.84 1.58 1.07
N SER A 85 9.65 2.61 0.87
CA SER A 85 9.68 3.78 1.75
C SER A 85 9.37 4.99 0.91
N PHE A 86 8.42 5.83 1.32
CA PHE A 86 8.14 7.07 0.62
C PHE A 86 7.86 8.24 1.56
N GLY A 87 8.17 9.45 1.09
CA GLY A 87 7.73 10.71 1.68
C GLY A 87 6.77 11.45 0.75
N PHE A 88 6.01 12.38 1.30
CA PHE A 88 5.18 13.30 0.52
C PHE A 88 5.06 14.66 1.22
N ASP A 89 4.85 15.73 0.45
CA ASP A 89 4.61 17.06 0.98
C ASP A 89 3.13 17.45 0.82
N PRO A 90 2.35 17.56 1.91
CA PRO A 90 0.93 17.89 1.85
C PRO A 90 0.65 19.35 1.47
N THR A 91 1.65 20.23 1.52
CA THR A 91 1.51 21.64 1.13
C THR A 91 1.41 21.83 -0.39
N HIS A 92 1.90 20.85 -1.16
CA HIS A 92 1.78 20.81 -2.61
C HIS A 92 0.36 20.40 -3.05
N PRO A 93 -0.10 20.86 -4.23
CA PRO A 93 -1.37 20.43 -4.81
C PRO A 93 -1.38 18.92 -5.05
N ALA A 94 -2.55 18.31 -4.95
CA ALA A 94 -2.74 16.91 -5.31
C ALA A 94 -2.27 16.63 -6.75
N GLY A 95 -1.59 15.51 -6.98
CA GLY A 95 -0.89 15.20 -8.21
C GLY A 95 0.59 15.61 -8.22
N LYS A 96 1.08 16.30 -7.18
CA LYS A 96 2.46 16.82 -7.07
C LYS A 96 3.04 16.69 -5.65
N ARG A 97 2.59 15.73 -4.85
CA ARG A 97 3.01 15.55 -3.45
C ARG A 97 4.16 14.56 -3.29
N VAL A 98 4.31 13.61 -4.20
CA VAL A 98 5.29 12.52 -4.16
C VAL A 98 6.28 12.71 -5.30
N GLY A 99 7.50 13.12 -4.95
CA GLY A 99 8.64 13.14 -5.87
C GLY A 99 9.36 11.79 -5.91
N GLN A 100 9.97 11.45 -7.05
CA GLN A 100 10.72 10.19 -7.22
C GLN A 100 11.89 10.06 -6.23
N GLU A 101 12.52 11.18 -5.87
CA GLU A 101 13.59 11.29 -4.89
C GLU A 101 13.15 11.00 -3.45
N LEU A 102 11.83 10.92 -3.22
CA LEU A 102 11.26 10.56 -1.94
C LEU A 102 10.91 9.08 -1.85
N VAL A 103 10.95 8.32 -2.96
CA VAL A 103 10.48 6.94 -3.03
C VAL A 103 11.63 5.97 -3.24
N LYS A 104 11.68 4.93 -2.40
CA LYS A 104 12.56 3.77 -2.59
C LYS A 104 11.77 2.47 -2.59
N VAL A 105 12.25 1.51 -3.38
CA VAL A 105 11.81 0.11 -3.40
C VAL A 105 13.02 -0.76 -3.12
N GLN A 106 12.96 -1.65 -2.13
CA GLN A 106 14.10 -2.51 -1.72
C GLN A 106 15.42 -1.72 -1.56
N ASP A 107 15.37 -0.60 -0.83
CA ASP A 107 16.49 0.33 -0.57
C ASP A 107 17.05 1.11 -1.77
N GLN A 108 16.55 0.87 -2.98
CA GLN A 108 16.94 1.62 -4.18
C GLN A 108 15.90 2.70 -4.50
N TYR A 109 16.37 3.87 -4.93
CA TYR A 109 15.45 4.88 -5.48
C TYR A 109 14.65 4.30 -6.64
N ILE A 110 13.38 4.71 -6.71
CA ILE A 110 12.50 4.24 -7.76
C ILE A 110 13.00 4.70 -9.13
N ASP A 111 12.95 3.79 -10.11
CA ASP A 111 13.24 4.07 -11.50
C ASP A 111 11.91 4.04 -12.27
N PRO A 112 11.44 5.17 -12.84
CA PRO A 112 10.17 5.26 -13.54
C PRO A 112 10.00 4.25 -14.69
N ASP A 113 11.10 3.86 -15.33
CA ASP A 113 11.10 3.00 -16.52
C ASP A 113 11.30 1.51 -16.16
N LYS A 114 11.68 1.22 -14.92
CA LYS A 114 11.84 -0.15 -14.42
C LYS A 114 10.49 -0.78 -14.06
N PHE A 115 10.40 -2.10 -14.24
CA PHE A 115 9.27 -2.88 -13.77
C PHE A 115 9.49 -3.42 -12.35
N TYR A 116 8.41 -3.44 -11.59
CA TYR A 116 8.34 -3.99 -10.24
C TYR A 116 7.17 -4.97 -10.14
N HIS A 117 7.34 -6.03 -9.36
CA HIS A 117 6.25 -6.91 -8.94
C HIS A 117 5.60 -6.32 -7.70
N LEU A 118 4.37 -5.87 -7.84
CA LEU A 118 3.58 -5.30 -6.76
C LEU A 118 2.55 -6.32 -6.27
N ALA A 119 2.63 -6.70 -5.00
CA ALA A 119 1.58 -7.42 -4.31
C ALA A 119 0.49 -6.46 -3.84
N THR A 120 -0.75 -6.71 -4.25
CA THR A 120 -1.91 -5.87 -3.88
C THR A 120 -3.20 -6.69 -3.87
N LYS A 121 -4.34 -6.05 -3.56
CA LYS A 121 -5.66 -6.67 -3.67
C LYS A 121 -6.17 -6.57 -5.09
N GLU A 122 -6.91 -7.59 -5.55
CA GLU A 122 -7.61 -7.58 -6.83
C GLU A 122 -8.48 -6.31 -6.99
N TYR A 123 -9.15 -5.88 -5.93
CA TYR A 123 -9.92 -4.62 -5.89
C TYR A 123 -9.10 -3.42 -6.41
N LEU A 124 -7.86 -3.25 -5.93
CA LEU A 124 -7.00 -2.15 -6.36
C LEU A 124 -6.42 -2.39 -7.76
N ALA A 125 -6.08 -3.63 -8.09
CA ALA A 125 -5.59 -3.99 -9.43
C ALA A 125 -6.62 -3.70 -10.55
N LEU A 126 -7.91 -3.70 -10.21
CA LEU A 126 -9.02 -3.33 -11.12
C LEU A 126 -9.28 -1.82 -11.17
N GLY A 127 -8.38 -0.97 -10.63
CA GLY A 127 -8.50 0.48 -10.67
C GLY A 127 -9.58 1.04 -9.73
N LYS A 128 -9.85 0.37 -8.62
CA LYS A 128 -10.76 0.89 -7.59
C LYS A 128 -9.99 1.75 -6.57
N ASP A 129 -10.70 2.65 -5.91
CA ASP A 129 -10.17 3.65 -4.96
C ASP A 129 -9.33 4.79 -5.61
N GLY A 130 -9.56 5.04 -6.90
CA GLY A 130 -8.95 6.12 -7.68
C GLY A 130 -7.93 5.60 -8.67
#